data_AF-G7ZBZ6-F1
#
_entry.id   AF-G7ZBZ6-F1
#
_cell.length_a   1.000
_cell.length_b   1.000
_cell.length_c   1.000
_cell.angle_alpha   90.00
_cell.angle_beta   90.00
_cell.angle_gamma   90.00
#
_symmetry.space_group_name_H-M   'P 1'
#
loop_
_entity.id
_entity.type
_entity.pdbx_description
1 polymer ?
#
loop_
_entity_poly.entity_id
_entity_poly.type
_entity_poly.pdbx_seq_one_letter_code
_entity_poly.pdbx_strand_id
1 'polypeptide(L)' 'MDRNTTPTLSELLADPIVIAVMARDGISADSIQQLFERLRRSRRVPEQRLAA' A
#
# COMPACT_ATOMS: atom_id res chain seq x y z
N MET A 1 -1.79 -4.38 26.34
CA MET A 1 -1.00 -4.61 25.11
C MET A 1 -1.62 -3.76 24.03
N ASP A 2 -0.93 -2.67 23.67
CA ASP A 2 -1.45 -1.62 22.79
C ASP A 2 -1.83 -2.15 21.41
N ARG A 3 -3.01 -1.73 20.93
CA ARG A 3 -3.59 -2.11 19.63
C ARG A 3 -2.98 -1.33 18.45
N ASN A 4 -1.74 -0.84 18.59
CA ASN A 4 -1.11 0.07 17.63
C ASN A 4 0.31 -0.37 17.23
N THR A 5 0.51 -1.68 17.00
CA THR A 5 1.79 -2.27 16.57
C THR A 5 1.86 -2.58 15.08
N THR A 6 0.80 -2.32 14.32
CA THR A 6 0.80 -2.55 12.88
C THR A 6 1.49 -1.40 12.17
N PRO A 7 2.60 -1.62 11.45
CA PRO A 7 3.28 -0.56 10.72
C PRO A 7 2.38 -0.03 9.61
N THR A 8 2.47 1.28 9.38
CA THR A 8 1.91 1.90 8.19
C THR A 8 2.62 1.38 6.94
N LEU A 9 1.98 1.52 5.78
CA LEU A 9 2.62 1.15 4.51
C LEU A 9 3.94 1.92 4.30
N SER A 10 3.99 3.19 4.67
CA SER A 10 5.21 4.01 4.55
C SER A 10 6.33 3.49 5.44
N GLU A 11 6.04 3.10 6.67
CA GLU A 11 7.02 2.50 7.59
C GLU A 11 7.50 1.14 7.08
N LEU A 12 6.59 0.33 6.53
CA LEU A 12 6.94 -0.97 5.95
C LEU A 12 7.82 -0.83 4.71
N LEU A 13 7.54 0.14 3.83
CA LEU A 13 8.37 0.40 2.64
C LEU A 13 9.73 1.04 2.97
N ALA A 14 9.87 1.61 4.17
CA ALA A 14 11.13 2.10 4.69
C ALA A 14 11.95 1.02 5.43
N ASP A 15 11.38 -0.17 5.64
CA ASP A 15 12.06 -1.27 6.32
C ASP A 15 13.23 -1.81 5.45
N PRO A 16 14.44 -1.99 6.00
CA PRO A 16 15.61 -2.44 5.23
C PRO A 16 15.43 -3.79 4.53
N ILE A 17 14.70 -4.72 5.13
CA ILE A 17 14.44 -6.04 4.53
C ILE A 17 13.51 -5.86 3.33
N VAL A 18 12.46 -5.05 3.50
CA VAL A 18 11.51 -4.75 2.42
C VAL A 18 12.21 -4.05 1.26
N ILE A 19 13.06 -3.06 1.54
CA ILE A 19 13.88 -2.38 0.53
C ILE A 19 14.77 -3.38 -0.22
N ALA A 20 15.43 -4.31 0.48
CA ALA A 20 16.29 -5.32 -0.14
C ALA A 20 15.50 -6.28 -1.05
N VAL A 21 14.31 -6.71 -0.63
CA VAL A 21 13.42 -7.55 -1.44
C VAL A 21 12.94 -6.79 -2.67
N MET A 22 12.52 -5.54 -2.51
CA MET A 22 12.10 -4.68 -3.61
C MET A 22 13.22 -4.47 -4.63
N ALA A 23 14.44 -4.19 -4.17
CA ALA A 23 15.60 -4.03 -5.05
C ALA A 23 15.93 -5.32 -5.82
N ARG A 24 15.85 -6.48 -5.14
CA ARG A 24 16.02 -7.80 -5.76
C ARG A 24 15.01 -8.05 -6.88
N ASP A 25 13.77 -7.63 -6.67
CA ASP A 25 12.66 -7.86 -7.59
C ASP A 25 12.48 -6.73 -8.63
N GLY A 26 13.32 -5.69 -8.59
CA GLY A 26 13.24 -4.54 -9.50
C GLY A 26 12.00 -3.65 -9.26
N ILE A 27 11.47 -3.66 -8.04
CA ILE A 27 10.24 -2.94 -7.65
C ILE A 27 10.62 -1.64 -6.93
N SER A 28 9.98 -0.53 -7.29
CA SER A 28 10.13 0.75 -6.59
C SER A 28 9.00 0.99 -5.58
N ALA A 29 9.28 1.77 -4.54
CA ALA A 29 8.28 2.17 -3.54
C ALA A 29 7.14 2.96 -4.20
N ASP A 30 7.47 3.84 -5.14
CA ASP A 30 6.49 4.61 -5.92
C ASP A 30 5.52 3.70 -6.69
N SER A 31 6.01 2.62 -7.28
CA SER A 31 5.17 1.66 -8.00
C SER A 31 4.12 1.02 -7.08
N ILE A 32 4.54 0.67 -5.86
CA ILE A 32 3.66 0.09 -4.85
C ILE A 32 2.64 1.14 -4.36
N GLN A 33 3.07 2.36 -4.08
CA GLN A 33 2.17 3.45 -3.66
C GLN A 33 1.12 3.75 -4.72
N GLN A 34 1.52 3.86 -5.99
CA GLN A 34 0.60 4.06 -7.10
C GLN A 34 -0.42 2.93 -7.25
N LEU A 35 -0.01 1.67 -7.01
CA LEU A 35 -0.93 0.53 -7.03
C LEU A 35 -2.02 0.68 -5.96
N PHE A 36 -1.63 1.01 -4.73
CA PHE A 36 -2.59 1.21 -3.64
C PHE A 36 -3.51 2.41 -3.88
N GLU A 37 -3.00 3.51 -4.45
CA GLU A 37 -3.84 4.63 -4.86
C GLU A 37 -4.86 4.24 -5.92
N ARG A 38 -4.44 3.48 -6.95
CA ARG A 38 -5.35 2.99 -7.99
C ARG A 38 -6.43 2.12 -7.37
N LEU A 39 -6.07 1.18 -6.49
CA LEU A 39 -7.03 0.34 -5.77
C LEU A 39 -8.01 1.16 -4.92
N ARG A 40 -7.52 2.19 -4.22
CA ARG A 40 -8.36 3.09 -3.41
C ARG A 40 -9.34 3.87 -4.29
N ARG A 41 -8.90 4.35 -5.45
CA ARG A 41 -9.77 5.01 -6.44
C ARG A 41 -10.81 4.03 -7.00
N SER A 42 -10.38 2.83 -7.38
CA SER A 42 -11.27 1.80 -7.92
C SER A 42 -12.29 1.28 -6.93
N ARG A 43 -11.99 1.25 -5.62
CA ARG A 43 -12.97 0.87 -4.57
C ARG A 43 -14.05 1.91 -4.30
N ARG A 44 -13.80 3.20 -4.56
CA ARG A 44 -14.81 4.27 -4.40
C ARG A 44 -15.89 4.26 -5.49
N VAL A 45 -15.59 3.69 -6.66
CA VAL A 45 -16.52 3.62 -7.81
C VAL A 45 -17.68 2.63 -7.61
N PRO A 46 -17.48 1.39 -7.11
CA PRO A 46 -18.58 0.46 -6.89
C PRO A 46 -19.51 0.87 -5.74
N GLU A 47 -19.01 1.53 -4.69
CA GLU A 47 -19.84 1.99 -3.57
C GLU A 47 -20.86 3.07 -4.00
N GLN A 48 -20.50 3.96 -4.93
CA GLN A 48 -21.43 4.96 -5.49
C GLN A 48 -22.52 4.36 -6.38
N ARG A 49 -22.29 3.18 -6.98
CA ARG A 49 -23.31 2.50 -7.81
C ARG A 49 -24.27 1.64 -7.00
N LEU A 50 -23.91 1.24 -5.78
CA LEU A 50 -24.79 0.46 -4.91
C LEU A 50 -25.72 1.35 -4.04
N ALA A 51 -25.40 2.64 -3.94
CA ALA A 51 -26.17 3.64 -3.20
C ALA A 51 -27.04 4.56 -4.09
N ALA A 52 -27.15 4.27 -5.39
CA ALA A 52 -27.91 5.02 -6.38
C ALA A 52 -29.09 4.20 -6.93
#